data_AF-A0A6V8I7L9-F1
#
_entry.id   AF-A0A6V8I7L9-F1
#
_cell.length_a   1.000
_cell.length_b   1.000
_cell.length_c   1.000
_cell.angle_alpha   90.00
_cell.angle_beta   90.00
_cell.angle_gamma   90.00
#
_symmetry.space_group_name_H-M   'P 1'
#
loop_
_entity.id
_entity.type
_entity.pdbx_description
1 polymer ?
#
loop_
_entity_poly.entity_id
_entity_poly.type
_entity_poly.pdbx_seq_one_letter_code
_entity_poly.pdbx_strand_id
1 'polypeptide(L)'
;MRAEAAGDPGPWRQQALLGRGRWDADALRDVVREHVIEHLGTEDGVLVVDETDFLKKGQASCGVGRQYTGSAGKITNCQIGVFAPSISARGHAFIDRALYLPKDWTSNRERLWQTHVPDDVVFATKPALASMMIERSIEAGEPFRWVAADSVYGVGDVEHTLRRAGIGYVLGVKGNHWFGSWATDPLIAGEAKDIAANLPEQTWPRLSAGRGTKGERLYDWAYLPLAI
;
A
#
# COMPACT_ATOMS: atom_id res chain seq x y z
N MET A 1 -20.38 -21.19 1.25
CA MET A 1 -20.07 -20.42 0.02
C MET A 1 -20.20 -18.92 0.33
N ARG A 2 -19.51 -17.98 -0.36
CA ARG A 2 -19.55 -16.53 -0.03
C ARG A 2 -20.97 -15.93 0.00
N ALA A 3 -21.92 -16.49 -0.76
CA ALA A 3 -23.32 -16.09 -0.77
C ALA A 3 -24.08 -16.52 0.49
N GLU A 4 -23.96 -17.78 0.90
CA GLU A 4 -24.61 -18.30 2.11
C GLU A 4 -24.07 -17.63 3.38
N ALA A 5 -22.78 -17.29 3.42
CA ALA A 5 -22.18 -16.53 4.52
C ALA A 5 -22.74 -15.10 4.63
N ALA A 6 -23.25 -14.55 3.52
CA ALA A 6 -23.94 -13.26 3.50
C ALA A 6 -25.47 -13.40 3.73
N GLY A 7 -25.97 -14.62 4.00
CA GLY A 7 -27.39 -14.89 4.18
C GLY A 7 -28.20 -14.98 2.89
N ASP A 8 -27.55 -14.99 1.72
CA ASP A 8 -28.25 -15.14 0.45
C ASP A 8 -28.73 -16.59 0.24
N PRO A 9 -29.93 -16.81 -0.32
CA PRO A 9 -30.47 -18.15 -0.59
C PRO A 9 -29.73 -18.89 -1.72
N GLY A 10 -28.75 -18.25 -2.37
CA GLY A 10 -27.96 -18.82 -3.44
C GLY A 10 -27.00 -17.80 -4.08
N PRO A 11 -26.13 -18.22 -5.00
CA PRO A 11 -25.05 -17.39 -5.53
C PRO A 11 -25.51 -16.32 -6.52
N TRP A 12 -26.77 -16.36 -6.95
CA TRP A 12 -27.30 -15.60 -8.09
C TRP A 12 -27.16 -14.09 -7.92
N ARG A 13 -27.34 -13.56 -6.70
CA ARG A 13 -27.22 -12.13 -6.41
C ARG A 13 -25.77 -11.65 -6.58
N GLN A 14 -24.82 -12.37 -6.00
CA GLN A 14 -23.40 -12.07 -6.13
C GLN A 14 -22.92 -12.25 -7.58
N GLN A 15 -23.37 -13.29 -8.30
CA GLN A 15 -23.07 -13.48 -9.72
C GLN A 15 -23.66 -12.38 -10.59
N ALA A 16 -24.87 -11.90 -10.27
CA ALA A 16 -25.47 -10.78 -10.98
C ALA A 16 -24.62 -9.51 -10.78
N LEU A 17 -24.24 -9.18 -9.54
CA LEU A 17 -23.39 -8.02 -9.27
C LEU A 17 -22.02 -8.12 -9.97
N LEU A 18 -21.34 -9.25 -9.84
CA LEU A 18 -19.96 -9.42 -10.35
C LEU A 18 -19.87 -9.67 -11.85
N GLY A 19 -20.92 -10.21 -12.48
CA GLY A 19 -20.86 -10.69 -13.87
C GLY A 19 -21.87 -10.08 -14.83
N ARG A 20 -22.96 -9.46 -14.35
CA ARG A 20 -24.05 -8.95 -15.21
C ARG A 20 -24.41 -7.49 -14.94
N GLY A 21 -24.16 -7.00 -13.74
CA GLY A 21 -24.39 -5.63 -13.35
C GLY A 21 -23.39 -4.69 -14.01
N ARG A 22 -23.86 -3.50 -14.38
CA ARG A 22 -22.98 -2.37 -14.70
C ARG A 22 -22.83 -1.56 -13.42
N TRP A 23 -21.61 -1.51 -12.90
CA TRP A 23 -21.27 -0.72 -11.73
C TRP A 23 -19.92 -0.07 -11.94
N ASP A 24 -19.75 1.09 -11.32
CA ASP A 24 -18.49 1.81 -11.34
C ASP A 24 -17.64 1.35 -10.15
N ALA A 25 -16.46 0.85 -10.47
CA ALA A 25 -15.54 0.31 -9.49
C ALA A 25 -15.00 1.38 -8.53
N ASP A 26 -14.82 2.60 -9.01
CA ASP A 26 -14.29 3.71 -8.23
C ASP A 26 -15.40 4.39 -7.41
N ALA A 27 -16.62 4.50 -7.96
CA ALA A 27 -17.77 4.92 -7.16
C ALA A 27 -18.06 3.95 -6.00
N LEU A 28 -17.93 2.63 -6.21
CA LEU A 28 -18.08 1.65 -5.13
C LEU A 28 -16.97 1.78 -4.09
N ARG A 29 -15.73 2.07 -4.52
CA ARG A 29 -14.62 2.36 -3.60
C ARG A 29 -14.98 3.55 -2.70
N ASP A 30 -15.53 4.62 -3.26
CA ASP A 30 -15.86 5.82 -2.49
C ASP A 30 -16.95 5.53 -1.44
N VAL A 31 -18.00 4.78 -1.81
CA VAL A 31 -19.02 4.32 -0.85
C VAL A 31 -18.41 3.48 0.28
N VAL A 32 -17.51 2.55 -0.04
CA VAL A 32 -16.82 1.73 0.97
C VAL A 32 -15.95 2.59 1.87
N ARG A 33 -15.20 3.53 1.30
CA ARG A 33 -14.35 4.46 2.04
C ARG A 33 -15.17 5.30 3.01
N GLU A 34 -16.25 5.93 2.55
CA GLU A 34 -17.15 6.73 3.39
C GLU A 34 -17.67 5.92 4.58
N HIS A 35 -18.14 4.69 4.32
CA HIS A 35 -18.62 3.81 5.37
C HIS A 35 -17.52 3.46 6.38
N VAL A 36 -16.30 3.18 5.91
CA VAL A 36 -15.15 2.89 6.78
C VAL A 36 -14.77 4.11 7.60
N ILE A 37 -14.72 5.31 7.01
CA ILE A 37 -14.40 6.55 7.70
C ILE A 37 -15.42 6.83 8.80
N GLU A 38 -16.71 6.69 8.51
CA GLU A 38 -17.79 6.92 9.47
C GLU A 38 -17.67 6.01 10.71
N HIS A 39 -17.30 4.74 10.52
CA HIS A 39 -17.35 3.74 11.58
C HIS A 39 -15.98 3.54 12.27
N LEU A 40 -14.88 3.60 11.51
CA LEU A 40 -13.54 3.27 11.96
C LEU A 40 -12.59 4.48 12.01
N GLY A 41 -12.93 5.60 11.37
CA GLY A 41 -12.06 6.77 11.29
C GLY A 41 -11.73 7.38 12.66
N THR A 42 -10.46 7.68 12.88
CA THR A 42 -9.95 8.37 14.08
C THR A 42 -8.81 9.29 13.68
N GLU A 43 -8.61 10.41 14.38
CA GLU A 43 -7.53 11.36 14.04
C GLU A 43 -6.13 10.73 14.10
N ASP A 44 -5.94 9.74 14.96
CA ASP A 44 -4.70 8.96 15.09
C ASP A 44 -4.62 7.76 14.15
N GLY A 45 -5.52 7.67 13.16
CA GLY A 45 -5.56 6.62 12.15
C GLY A 45 -4.26 6.49 11.37
N VAL A 46 -4.03 5.29 10.85
CA VAL A 46 -2.89 4.94 10.01
C VAL A 46 -3.40 4.44 8.67
N LEU A 47 -3.05 5.14 7.59
CA LEU A 47 -3.24 4.64 6.24
C LEU A 47 -2.03 3.75 5.90
N VAL A 48 -2.27 2.47 5.65
CA VAL A 48 -1.20 1.56 5.23
C VAL A 48 -1.26 1.39 3.72
N VAL A 49 -0.11 1.30 3.06
CA VAL A 49 -0.04 0.92 1.64
C VAL A 49 0.78 -0.36 1.51
N ASP A 50 0.20 -1.35 0.83
CA ASP A 50 0.86 -2.62 0.55
C ASP A 50 0.40 -3.20 -0.78
N GLU A 51 1.18 -4.11 -1.33
CA GLU A 51 0.81 -4.87 -2.52
C GLU A 51 0.49 -6.32 -2.21
N THR A 52 -0.45 -6.87 -2.97
CA THR A 52 -0.75 -8.30 -2.90
C THR A 52 -0.75 -8.93 -4.27
N ASP A 53 -0.15 -10.11 -4.36
CA ASP A 53 -0.08 -10.88 -5.59
C ASP A 53 -1.21 -11.92 -5.66
N PHE A 54 -1.78 -12.06 -6.86
CA PHE A 54 -2.83 -13.02 -7.16
C PHE A 54 -2.34 -13.96 -8.26
N LEU A 55 -2.08 -15.21 -7.92
CA LEU A 55 -1.66 -16.23 -8.89
C LEU A 55 -2.71 -16.43 -9.99
N LYS A 56 -2.26 -16.49 -11.23
CA LYS A 56 -3.11 -16.66 -12.41
C LYS A 56 -2.55 -17.67 -13.40
N LYS A 57 -3.44 -18.31 -14.15
CA LYS A 57 -3.12 -19.14 -15.30
C LYS A 57 -3.60 -18.45 -16.58
N GLY A 58 -2.83 -18.56 -17.67
CA GLY A 58 -3.14 -17.94 -18.95
C GLY A 58 -2.74 -16.46 -19.07
N GLN A 59 -3.11 -15.83 -20.18
CA GLN A 59 -2.67 -14.47 -20.55
C GLN A 59 -3.80 -13.44 -20.64
N ALA A 60 -5.06 -13.87 -20.50
CA ALA A 60 -6.26 -13.06 -20.74
C ALA A 60 -6.73 -12.27 -19.50
N SER A 61 -6.23 -12.54 -18.30
CA SER A 61 -6.56 -11.74 -17.11
C SER A 61 -5.84 -10.39 -17.18
N CYS A 62 -6.58 -9.29 -17.08
CA CYS A 62 -6.05 -7.92 -17.11
C CYS A 62 -4.82 -7.74 -16.20
N GLY A 63 -3.71 -7.18 -16.67
CA GLY A 63 -2.51 -6.97 -15.85
C GLY A 63 -1.74 -8.23 -15.44
N VAL A 64 -2.11 -9.42 -15.93
CA VAL A 64 -1.36 -10.65 -15.61
C VAL A 64 0.01 -10.68 -16.29
N GLY A 65 1.06 -10.88 -15.51
CA GLY A 65 2.42 -10.97 -16.03
C GLY A 65 3.32 -11.84 -15.15
N ARG A 66 4.49 -12.22 -15.69
CA ARG A 66 5.52 -12.91 -14.91
C ARG A 66 6.20 -11.91 -13.98
N GLN A 67 5.92 -12.01 -12.69
CA GLN A 67 6.46 -11.12 -11.65
C GLN A 67 6.91 -11.95 -10.46
N TYR A 68 7.82 -11.43 -9.65
CA TYR A 68 8.16 -12.07 -8.39
C TYR A 68 6.96 -12.00 -7.45
N THR A 69 6.53 -13.15 -6.93
CA THR A 69 5.45 -13.25 -5.94
C THR A 69 6.05 -13.67 -4.61
N GLY A 70 5.80 -12.90 -3.56
CA GLY A 70 6.20 -13.30 -2.20
C GLY A 70 5.53 -14.61 -1.80
N SER A 71 4.26 -14.77 -2.17
CA SER A 71 3.44 -15.95 -1.81
C SER A 71 3.99 -17.27 -2.37
N ALA A 72 4.52 -17.27 -3.60
CA ALA A 72 5.08 -18.47 -4.23
C ALA A 72 6.62 -18.56 -4.17
N GLY A 73 7.29 -17.54 -3.60
CA GLY A 73 8.75 -17.47 -3.48
C GLY A 73 9.52 -17.47 -4.81
N LYS A 74 8.86 -17.17 -5.93
CA LYS A 74 9.44 -17.24 -7.28
C LYS A 74 8.78 -16.28 -8.26
N ILE A 75 9.42 -16.12 -9.43
CA ILE A 75 8.79 -15.44 -10.56
C ILE A 75 7.75 -16.37 -11.19
N THR A 76 6.50 -15.95 -11.16
CA THR A 76 5.38 -16.70 -11.75
C THR A 76 4.34 -15.73 -12.30
N ASN A 77 3.38 -16.28 -13.04
CA ASN A 77 2.32 -15.50 -13.64
C ASN A 77 1.30 -15.08 -12.57
N CYS A 78 1.19 -13.78 -12.34
CA CYS A 78 0.29 -13.19 -11.35
C CYS A 78 -0.22 -11.80 -11.77
N GLN A 79 -1.29 -11.37 -11.12
CA GLN A 79 -1.68 -9.97 -11.04
C GLN A 79 -1.13 -9.39 -9.73
N ILE A 80 -0.85 -8.09 -9.71
CA ILE A 80 -0.50 -7.38 -8.48
C ILE A 80 -1.53 -6.26 -8.30
N GLY A 81 -2.13 -6.20 -7.12
CA GLY A 81 -2.92 -5.04 -6.70
C GLY A 81 -2.18 -4.27 -5.61
N VAL A 82 -2.18 -2.95 -5.70
CA VAL A 82 -1.79 -2.04 -4.62
C VAL A 82 -3.05 -1.70 -3.85
N PHE A 83 -2.99 -1.75 -2.52
CA PHE A 83 -4.14 -1.55 -1.64
C PHE A 83 -3.79 -0.52 -0.56
N ALA A 84 -4.80 0.27 -0.17
CA ALA A 84 -4.70 1.17 0.97
C ALA A 84 -5.77 0.82 2.00
N PRO A 85 -5.44 0.04 3.04
CA PRO A 85 -6.29 -0.09 4.20
C PRO A 85 -6.13 1.07 5.19
N SER A 86 -7.26 1.51 5.73
CA SER A 86 -7.35 2.40 6.87
C SER A 86 -7.33 1.57 8.16
N ILE A 87 -6.52 1.98 9.13
CA ILE A 87 -6.32 1.26 10.39
C ILE A 87 -6.48 2.23 11.56
N SER A 88 -7.25 1.83 12.57
CA SER A 88 -7.38 2.56 13.82
C SER A 88 -7.54 1.60 15.00
N ALA A 89 -7.67 2.16 16.21
CA ALA A 89 -8.04 1.40 17.39
C ALA A 89 -9.42 0.73 17.28
N ARG A 90 -10.29 1.19 16.35
CA ARG A 90 -11.64 0.65 16.14
C ARG A 90 -11.67 -0.53 15.18
N GLY A 91 -10.63 -0.71 14.37
CA GLY A 91 -10.57 -1.79 13.39
C GLY A 91 -9.72 -1.42 12.18
N HIS A 92 -9.86 -2.19 11.12
CA HIS A 92 -9.19 -1.94 9.85
C HIS A 92 -10.04 -2.40 8.68
N ALA A 93 -9.94 -1.70 7.55
CA ALA A 93 -10.63 -2.06 6.32
C ALA A 93 -9.92 -1.48 5.09
N PHE A 94 -10.07 -2.14 3.94
CA PHE A 94 -9.60 -1.61 2.66
C PHE A 94 -10.49 -0.47 2.18
N ILE A 95 -9.90 0.67 1.84
CA ILE A 95 -10.61 1.86 1.39
C ILE A 95 -10.21 2.34 -0.01
N ASP A 96 -9.10 1.81 -0.54
CA ASP A 96 -8.68 2.05 -1.91
C ASP A 96 -7.91 0.84 -2.47
N ARG A 97 -7.87 0.74 -3.80
CA ARG A 97 -7.15 -0.27 -4.56
C ARG A 97 -6.77 0.26 -5.94
N ALA A 98 -5.66 -0.24 -6.47
CA ALA A 98 -5.29 -0.09 -7.87
C ALA A 98 -4.71 -1.39 -8.41
N LEU A 99 -5.09 -1.77 -9.63
CA LEU A 99 -4.43 -2.87 -10.34
C LEU A 99 -3.15 -2.36 -10.98
N TYR A 100 -2.02 -2.99 -10.67
CA TYR A 100 -0.76 -2.68 -11.34
C TYR A 100 -0.72 -3.31 -12.73
N LEU A 101 -0.56 -2.48 -13.77
CA LEU A 101 -0.36 -2.91 -15.15
C LEU A 101 1.12 -2.80 -15.54
N PRO A 102 1.81 -3.91 -15.82
CA PRO A 102 3.20 -3.88 -16.29
C PRO A 102 3.36 -3.09 -17.59
N LYS A 103 4.56 -2.55 -17.87
CA LYS A 103 4.83 -1.81 -19.13
C LYS A 103 4.42 -2.58 -20.39
N ASP A 104 4.69 -3.89 -20.43
CA ASP A 104 4.33 -4.73 -21.57
C ASP A 104 2.81 -4.84 -21.80
N TRP A 105 1.99 -4.57 -20.77
CA TRP A 105 0.54 -4.43 -20.91
C TRP A 105 0.17 -3.07 -21.48
N THR A 106 0.63 -2.01 -20.85
CA THR A 106 0.25 -0.64 -21.21
C THR A 106 0.77 -0.24 -22.60
N SER A 107 1.82 -0.90 -23.09
CA SER A 107 2.34 -0.74 -24.45
C SER A 107 1.56 -1.51 -25.52
N ASN A 108 0.56 -2.33 -25.16
CA ASN A 108 -0.24 -3.11 -26.10
C ASN A 108 -1.73 -2.72 -26.00
N ARG A 109 -2.15 -1.76 -26.83
CA ARG A 109 -3.52 -1.22 -26.83
C ARG A 109 -4.58 -2.27 -27.15
N GLU A 110 -4.31 -3.20 -28.08
CA GLU A 110 -5.25 -4.26 -28.42
C GLU A 110 -5.54 -5.14 -27.20
N ARG A 111 -4.51 -5.49 -26.45
CA ARG A 111 -4.64 -6.28 -25.22
C ARG A 111 -5.44 -5.56 -24.15
N LEU A 112 -5.18 -4.27 -23.93
CA LEU A 112 -5.94 -3.45 -22.98
C LEU A 112 -7.43 -3.44 -23.33
N TRP A 113 -7.74 -3.18 -24.61
CA TRP A 113 -9.10 -3.14 -25.12
C TRP A 113 -9.83 -4.48 -24.95
N GLN A 114 -9.19 -5.60 -25.29
CA GLN A 114 -9.75 -6.94 -25.11
C GLN A 114 -10.06 -7.28 -23.64
N THR A 115 -9.40 -6.61 -22.70
CA THR A 115 -9.60 -6.78 -21.25
C THR A 115 -10.40 -5.66 -20.60
N HIS A 116 -11.00 -4.77 -21.39
CA HIS A 116 -11.82 -3.65 -20.94
C HIS A 116 -11.11 -2.66 -20.00
N VAL A 117 -9.79 -2.48 -20.19
CA VAL A 117 -9.06 -1.40 -19.50
C VAL A 117 -9.50 -0.05 -20.11
N PRO A 118 -9.81 0.97 -19.28
CA PRO A 118 -10.12 2.31 -19.79
C PRO A 118 -9.00 2.92 -20.65
N ASP A 119 -9.37 3.71 -21.67
CA ASP A 119 -8.44 4.21 -22.70
C ASP A 119 -7.40 5.22 -22.18
N ASP A 120 -7.68 5.86 -21.04
CA ASP A 120 -6.83 6.85 -20.38
C ASP A 120 -5.80 6.21 -19.44
N VAL A 121 -5.89 4.90 -19.19
CA VAL A 121 -4.94 4.19 -18.34
C VAL A 121 -3.58 4.08 -19.03
N VAL A 122 -2.58 4.73 -18.43
CA VAL A 122 -1.18 4.67 -18.82
C VAL A 122 -0.35 3.91 -17.78
N PHE A 123 0.92 3.64 -18.12
CA PHE A 123 1.84 3.02 -17.16
C PHE A 123 2.02 3.91 -15.93
N ALA A 124 1.79 3.34 -14.75
CA ALA A 124 2.12 3.92 -13.46
C ALA A 124 2.93 2.91 -12.64
N THR A 125 3.96 3.39 -11.96
CA THR A 125 4.72 2.57 -11.00
C THR A 125 3.85 2.30 -9.77
N LYS A 126 4.18 1.27 -8.99
CA LYS A 126 3.47 0.99 -7.73
C LYS A 126 3.54 2.18 -6.75
N PRO A 127 4.70 2.86 -6.55
CA PRO A 127 4.76 4.10 -5.76
C PRO A 127 3.92 5.26 -6.32
N ALA A 128 3.80 5.39 -7.64
CA ALA A 128 2.92 6.39 -8.23
C ALA A 128 1.45 6.08 -7.94
N LEU A 129 1.03 4.81 -8.08
CA LEU A 129 -0.32 4.36 -7.71
C LEU A 129 -0.61 4.62 -6.22
N ALA A 130 0.35 4.30 -5.34
CA ALA A 130 0.26 4.58 -3.91
C ALA A 130 0.10 6.08 -3.63
N SER A 131 0.87 6.94 -4.29
CA SER A 131 0.80 8.40 -4.14
C SER A 131 -0.58 8.91 -4.56
N MET A 132 -1.12 8.45 -5.68
CA MET A 132 -2.47 8.80 -6.13
C MET A 132 -3.55 8.35 -5.12
N MET A 133 -3.38 7.18 -4.50
CA MET A 133 -4.31 6.68 -3.47
C MET A 133 -4.24 7.53 -2.20
N ILE A 134 -3.04 7.90 -1.76
CA ILE A 134 -2.82 8.80 -0.62
C ILE A 134 -3.46 10.18 -0.89
N GLU A 135 -3.21 10.77 -2.06
CA GLU A 135 -3.79 12.07 -2.46
C GLU A 135 -5.32 12.00 -2.45
N ARG A 136 -5.92 10.95 -3.02
CA ARG A 136 -7.38 10.75 -2.96
C ARG A 136 -7.91 10.61 -1.52
N SER A 137 -7.19 9.93 -0.64
CA SER A 137 -7.58 9.80 0.78
C SER A 137 -7.54 11.16 1.49
N ILE A 138 -6.53 11.99 1.20
CA ILE A 138 -6.42 13.36 1.72
C ILE A 138 -7.57 14.23 1.20
N GLU A 139 -7.83 14.20 -0.11
CA GLU A 139 -8.92 14.95 -0.75
C GLU A 139 -10.29 14.56 -0.22
N ALA A 140 -10.48 13.28 0.09
CA ALA A 140 -11.71 12.75 0.70
C ALA A 140 -11.86 13.12 2.19
N GLY A 141 -10.88 13.79 2.80
CA GLY A 141 -10.92 14.19 4.21
C GLY A 141 -10.84 13.00 5.18
N GLU A 142 -10.18 11.91 4.78
CA GLU A 142 -9.98 10.77 5.68
C GLU A 142 -9.16 11.18 6.91
N PRO A 143 -9.63 10.83 8.13
CA PRO A 143 -8.86 11.10 9.34
C PRO A 143 -7.75 10.06 9.49
N PHE A 144 -6.51 10.46 9.20
CA PHE A 144 -5.31 9.72 9.55
C PHE A 144 -4.14 10.67 9.82
N ARG A 145 -3.26 10.29 10.74
CA ARG A 145 -2.06 11.07 11.10
C ARG A 145 -0.78 10.48 10.53
N TRP A 146 -0.81 9.20 10.22
CA TRP A 146 0.35 8.44 9.79
C TRP A 146 0.09 7.66 8.52
N VAL A 147 1.10 7.57 7.66
CA VAL A 147 1.15 6.60 6.57
C VAL A 147 2.27 5.60 6.82
N ALA A 148 1.97 4.31 6.65
CA ALA A 148 2.99 3.26 6.75
C ALA A 148 3.03 2.40 5.49
N ALA A 149 4.23 2.12 5.00
CA ALA A 149 4.44 1.29 3.82
C ALA A 149 5.82 0.64 3.84
N ASP A 150 5.99 -0.45 3.10
CA ASP A 150 7.25 -1.18 3.06
C ASP A 150 8.32 -0.53 2.15
N SER A 151 9.45 -1.22 1.98
CA SER A 151 10.59 -0.72 1.18
C SER A 151 10.35 -0.53 -0.31
N VAL A 152 9.23 -1.04 -0.86
CA VAL A 152 8.83 -0.75 -2.26
C VAL A 152 8.41 0.71 -2.39
N TYR A 153 7.83 1.28 -1.33
CA TYR A 153 7.28 2.64 -1.27
C TYR A 153 8.18 3.61 -0.49
N GLY A 154 9.35 3.13 -0.05
CA GLY A 154 10.23 3.78 0.91
C GLY A 154 10.73 5.18 0.59
N VAL A 155 10.85 5.48 -0.71
CA VAL A 155 11.61 6.60 -1.24
C VAL A 155 10.93 7.14 -2.49
N GLY A 156 11.22 8.39 -2.84
CA GLY A 156 10.69 9.01 -4.07
C GLY A 156 9.24 9.46 -3.90
N ASP A 157 8.37 9.12 -4.84
CA ASP A 157 7.03 9.71 -4.99
C ASP A 157 6.20 9.72 -3.70
N VAL A 158 6.15 8.60 -2.98
CA VAL A 158 5.35 8.48 -1.75
C VAL A 158 5.91 9.37 -0.64
N GLU A 159 7.22 9.33 -0.39
CA GLU A 159 7.86 10.20 0.59
C GLU A 159 7.64 11.68 0.27
N HIS A 160 7.80 12.08 -1.00
CA HIS A 160 7.61 13.47 -1.43
C HIS A 160 6.15 13.92 -1.25
N THR A 161 5.20 13.04 -1.57
CA THR A 161 3.76 13.30 -1.38
C THR A 161 3.44 13.55 0.09
N LEU A 162 3.91 12.68 0.98
CA LEU A 162 3.67 12.78 2.42
C LEU A 162 4.35 14.00 3.04
N ARG A 163 5.59 14.29 2.67
CA ARG A 163 6.31 15.51 3.11
C ARG A 163 5.58 16.79 2.69
N ARG A 164 5.12 16.88 1.44
CA ARG A 164 4.36 18.05 0.94
C ARG A 164 3.02 18.22 1.66
N ALA A 165 2.36 17.11 1.99
CA ALA A 165 1.09 17.12 2.71
C ALA A 165 1.26 17.36 4.23
N GLY A 166 2.48 17.33 4.77
CA GLY A 166 2.73 17.49 6.20
C GLY A 166 2.23 16.29 7.04
N ILE A 167 2.16 15.10 6.44
CA ILE A 167 1.66 13.89 7.09
C ILE A 167 2.83 13.10 7.69
N GLY A 168 2.67 12.58 8.90
CA GLY A 168 3.67 11.72 9.53
C GLY A 168 3.78 10.38 8.78
N TYR A 169 4.96 9.78 8.74
CA TYR A 169 5.12 8.51 8.03
C TYR A 169 6.17 7.57 8.62
N VAL A 170 5.96 6.28 8.39
CA VAL A 170 6.89 5.19 8.67
C VAL A 170 7.05 4.38 7.39
N LEU A 171 8.11 4.67 6.64
CA LEU A 171 8.38 4.01 5.37
C LEU A 171 9.60 3.10 5.50
N GLY A 172 9.46 1.85 5.10
CA GLY A 172 10.61 0.94 5.02
C GLY A 172 11.60 1.43 3.97
N VAL A 173 12.90 1.19 4.16
CA VAL A 173 13.92 1.47 3.15
C VAL A 173 14.81 0.26 2.96
N LYS A 174 15.44 0.14 1.79
CA LYS A 174 16.46 -0.89 1.58
C LYS A 174 17.71 -0.55 2.39
N GLY A 175 18.41 -1.58 2.88
CA GLY A 175 19.64 -1.38 3.66
C GLY A 175 20.73 -0.60 2.93
N ASN A 176 20.74 -0.62 1.59
CA ASN A 176 21.67 0.15 0.77
C ASN A 176 21.14 1.53 0.35
N HIS A 177 20.01 1.97 0.89
CA HIS A 177 19.54 3.33 0.68
C HIS A 177 20.46 4.30 1.42
N TRP A 178 20.92 5.34 0.74
CA TRP A 178 21.87 6.30 1.30
C TRP A 178 21.12 7.47 1.96
N PHE A 179 21.48 7.77 3.20
CA PHE A 179 21.02 8.96 3.92
C PHE A 179 22.15 9.96 4.09
N GLY A 180 21.78 11.25 4.08
CA GLY A 180 22.65 12.37 4.40
C GLY A 180 21.88 13.41 5.18
N SER A 181 22.33 13.71 6.39
CA SER A 181 21.77 14.80 7.18
C SER A 181 22.38 16.15 6.78
N TRP A 182 21.62 17.22 6.94
CA TRP A 182 22.16 18.58 6.87
C TRP A 182 21.95 19.33 8.19
N ALA A 183 22.90 20.20 8.53
CA ALA A 183 22.83 21.07 9.71
C ALA A 183 22.61 20.35 11.05
N THR A 184 23.00 19.08 11.18
CA THR A 184 22.94 18.32 12.44
C THR A 184 24.34 18.05 12.99
N ASP A 185 24.43 17.85 14.31
CA ASP A 185 25.64 17.35 15.00
C ASP A 185 25.26 16.14 15.86
N PRO A 186 25.80 14.93 15.60
CA PRO A 186 26.72 14.60 14.51
C PRO A 186 26.03 14.61 13.13
N LEU A 187 26.86 14.74 12.08
CA LEU A 187 26.42 14.48 10.72
C LEU A 187 26.24 12.97 10.50
N ILE A 188 25.09 12.60 9.95
CA ILE A 188 24.74 11.26 9.53
C ILE A 188 24.91 11.18 8.01
N ALA A 189 25.79 10.28 7.55
CA ALA A 189 26.01 10.04 6.14
C ALA A 189 26.38 8.58 5.89
N GLY A 190 25.68 7.89 4.98
CA GLY A 190 25.98 6.50 4.64
C GLY A 190 24.76 5.69 4.21
N GLU A 191 24.98 4.42 3.89
CA GLU A 191 23.89 3.49 3.66
C GLU A 191 23.16 3.17 4.98
N ALA A 192 21.83 2.98 4.92
CA ALA A 192 20.98 2.73 6.07
C ALA A 192 21.49 1.59 6.97
N LYS A 193 21.99 0.50 6.35
CA LYS A 193 22.56 -0.66 7.05
C LYS A 193 23.84 -0.31 7.81
N ASP A 194 24.69 0.56 7.25
CA ASP A 194 25.97 0.93 7.83
C ASP A 194 25.77 1.96 8.93
N ILE A 195 24.85 2.91 8.73
CA ILE A 195 24.40 3.82 9.79
C ILE A 195 23.90 3.01 10.98
N ALA A 196 22.95 2.09 10.77
CA ALA A 196 22.38 1.30 11.84
C ALA A 196 23.42 0.42 12.56
N ALA A 197 24.32 -0.23 11.83
CA ALA A 197 25.36 -1.09 12.39
C ALA A 197 26.43 -0.34 13.21
N ASN A 198 26.67 0.94 12.91
CA ASN A 198 27.71 1.75 13.56
C ASN A 198 27.19 2.57 14.74
N LEU A 199 25.89 2.55 15.04
CA LEU A 199 25.35 3.22 16.22
C LEU A 199 25.74 2.46 17.50
N PRO A 200 26.15 3.16 18.58
CA PRO A 200 26.39 2.53 19.88
C PRO A 200 25.16 1.77 20.37
N GLU A 201 25.34 0.61 21.00
CA GLU A 201 24.23 -0.22 21.52
C GLU A 201 23.29 0.55 22.45
N GLN A 202 23.79 1.53 23.19
CA GLN A 202 22.99 2.35 24.11
C GLN A 202 21.99 3.28 23.39
N THR A 203 22.17 3.48 22.08
CA THR A 203 21.29 4.30 21.23
C THR A 203 20.02 3.56 20.82
N TRP A 204 19.92 2.26 21.15
CA TRP A 204 18.85 1.37 20.71
C TRP A 204 17.95 0.94 21.88
N PRO A 205 17.08 1.82 22.43
CA PRO A 205 16.04 1.37 23.34
C PRO A 205 15.11 0.37 22.65
N ARG A 206 14.84 -0.73 23.35
CA ARG A 206 13.82 -1.69 22.97
C ARG A 206 12.45 -1.20 23.39
N LEU A 207 11.57 -0.99 22.42
CA LEU A 207 10.20 -0.51 22.64
C LEU A 207 9.18 -1.52 22.09
N SER A 208 8.00 -1.52 22.71
CA SER A 208 6.87 -2.34 22.31
C SER A 208 6.03 -1.66 21.25
N ALA A 209 5.80 -2.34 20.11
CA ALA A 209 4.79 -1.98 19.12
C ALA A 209 3.41 -2.62 19.43
N GLY A 210 3.17 -2.94 20.70
CA GLY A 210 1.94 -3.57 21.17
C GLY A 210 1.89 -5.08 21.02
N ARG A 211 0.78 -5.67 21.47
CA ARG A 211 0.55 -7.12 21.44
C ARG A 211 0.20 -7.59 20.03
N GLY A 212 0.96 -8.58 19.54
CA GLY A 212 0.63 -9.37 18.36
C GLY A 212 0.08 -10.75 18.73
N THR A 213 -0.16 -11.58 17.72
CA THR A 213 -0.67 -12.95 17.87
C THR A 213 0.29 -13.89 18.60
N LYS A 214 1.57 -13.53 18.71
CA LYS A 214 2.63 -14.31 19.39
C LYS A 214 3.14 -13.64 20.67
N GLY A 215 2.41 -12.68 21.23
CA GLY A 215 2.84 -11.90 22.39
C GLY A 215 3.33 -10.50 22.01
N GLU A 216 4.14 -9.91 22.86
CA GLU A 216 4.61 -8.53 22.68
C GLU A 216 5.56 -8.40 21.47
N ARG A 217 5.31 -7.40 20.62
CA ARG A 217 6.16 -7.12 19.46
C ARG A 217 7.20 -6.07 19.84
N LEU A 218 8.38 -6.54 20.24
CA LEU A 218 9.49 -5.68 20.61
C LEU A 218 10.37 -5.35 19.41
N TYR A 219 10.71 -4.09 19.26
CA TYR A 219 11.62 -3.58 18.24
C TYR A 219 12.63 -2.63 18.89
N ASP A 220 13.84 -2.61 18.34
CA ASP A 220 14.89 -1.69 18.75
C ASP A 220 14.80 -0.42 17.89
N TRP A 221 14.75 0.74 18.52
CA TRP A 221 14.57 2.03 17.85
C TRP A 221 15.76 2.92 18.11
N ALA A 222 16.20 3.68 17.11
CA ALA A 222 17.14 4.78 17.27
C ALA A 222 16.58 6.01 16.59
N TYR A 223 16.74 7.17 17.22
CA TYR A 223 16.36 8.46 16.64
C TYR A 223 17.59 9.18 16.13
N LEU A 224 17.58 9.53 14.85
CA LEU A 224 18.63 10.30 14.21
C LEU A 224 17.99 11.51 13.51
N PRO A 225 18.32 12.75 13.92
CA PRO A 225 17.89 13.92 13.18
C PRO A 225 18.61 13.94 11.82
N LEU A 226 17.85 14.11 10.73
CA LEU A 226 18.39 14.26 9.38
C LEU A 226 18.37 15.72 8.89
N ALA A 227 17.67 16.60 9.60
CA ALA A 227 17.57 18.02 9.32
C ALA A 227 17.15 18.77 10.61
N ILE A 228 17.53 20.05 10.70
CA ILE A 228 17.01 21.04 11.66
C ILE A 228 16.13 22.03 10.91
#